data_AF-A0A660Z2Y7-F1
#
_entry.id   AF-A0A660Z2Y7-F1
#
_cell.length_a   1.000
_cell.length_b   1.000
_cell.length_c   1.000
_cell.angle_alpha   90.00
_cell.angle_beta   90.00
_cell.angle_gamma   90.00
#
_symmetry.space_group_name_H-M   'P 1'
#
loop_
_entity.id
_entity.type
_entity.pdbx_description
1 polymer ?
#
loop_
_entity_poly.entity_id
_entity_poly.type
_entity_poly.pdbx_seq_one_letter_code
_entity_poly.pdbx_strand_id
1 'polypeptide(L)'
;KHEYDLIPEVGNHIIQLGSADNSMEKLDKLEIWYKKAFVKALQKLVPDVQLSDIAKGSAGVRAQALEPNGKLVDDFRIAEAKRMVHVLNAPSPAATASISIGNRIAQMVMKKFEKEV
;
A
#
# COMPACT_ATOMS: atom_id res chain seq x y z
N LYS A 1 14.73 5.28 -14.73
CA LYS A 1 15.12 3.91 -15.15
C LYS A 1 15.91 3.12 -14.09
N HIS A 2 16.02 3.59 -12.84
CA HIS A 2 16.68 2.86 -11.76
C HIS A 2 15.82 2.94 -10.51
N GLU A 3 14.82 2.07 -10.43
CA GLU A 3 14.02 1.87 -9.23
C GLU A 3 13.49 0.43 -9.37
N TYR A 4 13.58 -0.38 -8.32
CA TYR A 4 13.34 -1.84 -8.29
C TYR A 4 14.55 -2.77 -8.55
N ASP A 5 15.77 -2.36 -8.22
CA ASP A 5 16.80 -3.33 -7.79
C ASP A 5 16.54 -3.72 -6.33
N LEU A 6 15.39 -4.34 -6.09
CA LEU A 6 15.18 -5.08 -4.86
C LEU A 6 15.99 -6.37 -4.99
N ILE A 7 17.19 -6.30 -4.41
CA ILE A 7 18.14 -7.38 -4.10
C ILE A 7 17.63 -8.77 -4.55
N PRO A 8 18.17 -9.34 -5.64
CA PRO A 8 17.77 -10.65 -6.18
C PRO A 8 17.73 -11.77 -5.11
N GLU A 9 18.52 -11.63 -4.05
CA GLU A 9 18.60 -12.54 -2.91
C GLU A 9 17.27 -12.65 -2.14
N VAL A 10 16.47 -11.58 -2.06
CA VAL A 10 15.16 -11.57 -1.38
C VAL A 10 14.13 -12.32 -2.23
N GLY A 11 14.13 -12.10 -3.54
CA GLY A 11 13.24 -12.79 -4.48
C GLY A 11 13.44 -14.31 -4.47
N ASN A 12 14.69 -14.75 -4.47
CA ASN A 12 15.02 -16.19 -4.39
C ASN A 12 14.58 -16.82 -3.06
N HIS A 13 14.65 -16.09 -1.94
CA HIS A 13 14.23 -16.60 -0.63
C HIS A 13 12.71 -16.74 -0.50
N ILE A 14 11.93 -15.83 -1.10
CA ILE A 14 10.46 -15.90 -1.12
C ILE A 14 9.97 -17.10 -1.94
N ILE A 15 10.57 -17.33 -3.12
CA ILE A 15 10.22 -18.46 -3.99
C ILE A 15 10.51 -19.80 -3.30
N GLN A 16 11.59 -19.88 -2.52
CA GLN A 16 11.98 -21.10 -1.80
C GLN A 16 11.07 -21.42 -0.60
N LEU A 17 10.47 -20.40 0.02
CA LEU A 17 9.51 -20.54 1.13
C LEU A 17 8.11 -20.95 0.67
N GLY A 18 7.68 -20.55 -0.54
CA GLY A 18 6.39 -20.95 -1.11
C GLY A 18 6.27 -22.45 -1.46
N SER A 19 7.39 -23.17 -1.48
CA SER A 19 7.47 -24.59 -1.83
C SER A 19 7.49 -25.54 -0.61
N ALA A 20 7.49 -25.02 0.61
CA ALA A 20 7.65 -25.81 1.83
C ALA A 20 6.65 -25.40 2.92
N ASP A 21 5.75 -26.32 3.29
CA ASP A 21 4.87 -26.33 4.49
C ASP A 21 4.57 -24.96 5.14
N ASN A 22 3.35 -24.47 4.90
CA ASN A 22 2.76 -23.20 5.32
C ASN A 22 2.38 -23.16 6.83
N SER A 23 3.27 -23.58 7.73
CA SER A 23 3.02 -23.41 9.17
C SER A 23 3.02 -21.93 9.57
N MET A 24 2.05 -21.52 10.41
CA MET A 24 1.88 -20.12 10.85
C MET A 24 3.14 -19.52 11.49
N GLU A 25 3.98 -20.36 12.10
CA GLU A 25 5.26 -19.98 12.71
C GLU A 25 6.31 -19.49 11.70
N LYS A 26 6.23 -19.93 10.43
CA LYS A 26 7.07 -19.42 9.32
C LYS A 26 6.51 -18.14 8.71
N LEU A 27 5.19 -17.98 8.69
CA LEU A 27 4.53 -16.78 8.18
C LEU A 27 4.79 -15.57 9.09
N ASP A 28 4.89 -15.78 10.41
CA ASP A 28 5.32 -14.76 11.38
C ASP A 28 6.72 -14.19 11.08
N LYS A 29 7.60 -14.98 10.42
CA LYS A 29 8.94 -14.56 9.99
C LYS A 29 8.93 -13.80 8.66
N LEU A 30 7.87 -13.93 7.86
CA LEU A 30 7.67 -13.22 6.60
C LEU A 30 7.09 -11.81 6.79
N GLU A 31 6.47 -11.54 7.95
CA GLU A 31 5.84 -10.24 8.23
C GLU A 31 6.80 -9.09 8.52
N ILE A 32 8.11 -9.36 8.63
CA ILE A 32 9.14 -8.32 8.64
C ILE A 32 9.92 -8.45 7.34
N TRP A 33 9.58 -7.60 6.38
CA TRP A 33 10.42 -7.29 5.22
C TRP A 33 11.88 -7.21 5.70
N TYR A 34 12.72 -8.11 5.20
CA TYR A 34 14.09 -8.40 5.67
C TYR A 34 14.75 -7.24 6.46
N LYS A 35 14.69 -7.32 7.80
CA LYS A 35 15.07 -6.22 8.74
C LYS A 35 16.44 -5.61 8.43
N LYS A 36 17.40 -6.43 8.00
CA LYS A 36 18.74 -5.99 7.60
C LYS A 36 18.73 -5.09 6.35
N ALA A 37 17.94 -5.41 5.33
CA ALA A 37 17.81 -4.53 4.16
C ALA A 37 17.13 -3.22 4.51
N PHE A 38 16.12 -3.26 5.39
CA PHE A 38 15.46 -2.06 5.88
C PHE A 38 16.44 -1.12 6.61
N VAL A 39 17.24 -1.65 7.55
CA VAL A 39 18.30 -0.88 8.24
C VAL A 39 19.31 -0.30 7.25
N LYS A 40 19.80 -1.12 6.30
CA LYS A 40 20.75 -0.65 5.27
C LYS A 40 20.17 0.48 4.42
N ALA A 41 18.87 0.46 4.12
CA ALA A 41 18.21 1.54 3.41
C ALA A 41 18.08 2.80 4.29
N LEU A 42 17.69 2.65 5.56
CA LEU A 42 17.61 3.75 6.53
C LEU A 42 18.96 4.44 6.77
N GLN A 43 20.06 3.68 6.78
CA GLN A 43 21.41 4.22 6.97
C GLN A 43 21.84 5.22 5.90
N LYS A 44 21.15 5.27 4.74
CA LYS A 44 21.35 6.34 3.75
C LYS A 44 20.86 7.70 4.22
N LEU A 45 19.90 7.73 5.16
CA LEU A 45 19.31 8.93 5.76
C LEU A 45 19.87 9.20 7.16
N VAL A 46 20.04 8.15 7.97
CA VAL A 46 20.55 8.23 9.35
C VAL A 46 21.63 7.15 9.54
N PRO A 47 22.92 7.46 9.29
CA PRO A 47 23.99 6.47 9.23
C PRO A 47 24.20 5.65 10.51
N ASP A 48 23.96 6.26 11.67
CA ASP A 48 24.24 5.64 12.97
C ASP A 48 23.20 4.59 13.39
N VAL A 49 22.07 4.47 12.69
CA VAL A 49 21.00 3.53 13.04
C VAL A 49 21.49 2.08 12.98
N GLN A 50 21.21 1.33 14.05
CA GLN A 50 21.60 -0.07 14.22
C GLN A 50 20.39 -1.00 14.19
N LEU A 51 20.66 -2.30 14.05
CA LEU A 51 19.63 -3.35 14.08
C LEU A 51 18.85 -3.40 15.39
N SER A 52 19.47 -3.01 16.51
CA SER A 52 18.86 -2.92 17.84
C SER A 52 17.81 -1.83 17.93
N ASP A 53 17.91 -0.79 17.09
CA ASP A 53 17.08 0.42 17.20
C ASP A 53 15.73 0.25 16.51
N ILE A 54 15.56 -0.84 15.76
CA ILE A 54 14.35 -1.14 15.00
C ILE A 54 13.54 -2.23 15.72
N ALA A 55 12.29 -1.93 16.05
CA ALA A 55 11.32 -2.91 16.56
C ALA A 55 10.35 -3.37 15.44
N LYS A 56 9.62 -4.47 15.66
CA LYS A 56 8.56 -4.91 14.74
C LYS A 56 7.45 -3.85 14.75
N GLY A 57 7.10 -3.35 13.57
CA GLY A 57 5.94 -2.47 13.36
C GLY A 57 4.77 -3.23 12.75
N SER A 58 3.60 -2.59 12.69
CA SER A 58 2.46 -3.08 11.91
C SER A 58 2.69 -2.88 10.42
N ALA A 59 2.26 -3.84 9.59
CA ALA A 59 2.16 -3.67 8.16
C ALA A 59 0.82 -3.02 7.78
N GLY A 60 0.82 -2.17 6.75
CA GLY A 60 -0.40 -1.57 6.19
C GLY A 60 -0.51 -1.86 4.70
N VAL A 61 -1.73 -2.16 4.22
CA VAL A 61 -2.02 -2.35 2.80
C VAL A 61 -2.72 -1.10 2.26
N ARG A 62 -2.22 -0.56 1.15
CA ARG A 62 -2.89 0.54 0.44
C ARG A 62 -3.91 -0.05 -0.54
N ALA A 63 -5.14 0.44 -0.52
CA ALA A 63 -6.15 0.15 -1.53
C ALA A 63 -5.83 0.93 -2.82
N GLN A 64 -4.73 0.54 -3.48
CA GLN A 64 -4.23 1.16 -4.70
C GLN A 64 -4.83 0.46 -5.92
N ALA A 65 -5.48 1.21 -6.80
CA ALA A 65 -6.04 0.66 -8.02
C ALA A 65 -4.94 0.30 -9.05
N LEU A 66 -5.20 -0.77 -9.79
CA LEU A 66 -4.37 -1.28 -10.88
C LEU A 66 -5.19 -1.28 -12.17
N GLU A 67 -4.64 -0.72 -13.24
CA GLU A 67 -5.21 -0.79 -14.58
C GLU A 67 -5.02 -2.20 -15.19
N PRO A 68 -5.83 -2.59 -16.19
CA PRO A 68 -5.68 -3.89 -16.87
C PRO A 68 -4.31 -4.14 -17.49
N ASN A 69 -3.55 -3.08 -17.79
CA ASN A 69 -2.18 -3.16 -18.30
C ASN A 69 -1.12 -3.29 -17.19
N GLY A 70 -1.52 -3.41 -15.92
CA GLY A 70 -0.63 -3.53 -14.77
C GLY A 70 -0.06 -2.19 -14.26
N LYS A 71 -0.53 -1.05 -14.77
CA LYS A 71 -0.10 0.26 -14.27
C LYS A 71 -0.88 0.64 -13.01
N LEU A 72 -0.18 1.12 -11.98
CA LEU A 72 -0.82 1.70 -10.80
C LEU A 72 -1.50 3.02 -11.16
N VAL A 73 -2.68 3.26 -10.58
CA VAL A 73 -3.40 4.52 -10.74
C VAL A 73 -2.83 5.57 -9.79
N ASP A 74 -2.28 6.64 -10.34
CA ASP A 74 -1.59 7.67 -9.56
C ASP A 74 -2.53 8.75 -8.98
N ASP A 75 -3.79 8.80 -9.44
CA ASP A 75 -4.79 9.83 -9.10
C ASP A 75 -6.09 9.23 -8.52
N PHE A 76 -7.01 10.06 -8.02
CA PHE A 76 -8.33 9.64 -7.58
C PHE A 76 -9.09 8.92 -8.69
N ARG A 77 -9.69 7.78 -8.35
CA ARG A 77 -10.61 7.07 -9.24
C ARG A 77 -11.94 6.89 -8.55
N ILE A 78 -12.93 7.69 -8.96
CA ILE A 78 -14.29 7.62 -8.44
C ILE A 78 -15.21 7.14 -9.56
N ALA A 79 -16.00 6.11 -9.29
CA ALA A 79 -16.99 5.57 -10.22
C ALA A 79 -18.40 5.78 -9.67
N GLU A 80 -19.33 6.17 -10.52
CA GLU A 80 -20.72 6.40 -10.16
C GLU A 80 -21.63 5.38 -10.83
N ALA A 81 -22.66 4.92 -10.13
CA ALA A 81 -23.71 4.05 -10.65
C ALA A 81 -25.06 4.43 -10.02
N LYS A 82 -26.16 3.81 -10.45
CA LYS A 82 -27.50 4.10 -9.90
C LYS A 82 -27.48 3.96 -8.38
N ARG A 83 -27.78 5.05 -7.67
CA ARG A 83 -27.71 5.15 -6.19
C ARG A 83 -26.35 4.79 -5.55
N MET A 84 -25.23 4.91 -6.27
CA MET A 84 -23.91 4.52 -5.75
C MET A 84 -22.80 5.48 -6.18
N VAL A 85 -21.83 5.68 -5.27
CA VAL A 85 -20.55 6.37 -5.51
C VAL A 85 -19.44 5.49 -4.92
N HIS A 86 -18.53 5.01 -5.77
CA HIS A 86 -17.42 4.15 -5.40
C HIS A 86 -16.11 4.92 -5.44
N VAL A 87 -15.36 4.93 -4.33
CA VAL A 87 -13.98 5.43 -4.30
C VAL A 87 -13.05 4.24 -4.55
N LEU A 88 -12.61 4.09 -5.79
CA LEU A 88 -11.77 2.97 -6.23
C LEU A 88 -10.27 3.22 -6.01
N ASN A 89 -9.86 4.49 -6.00
CA ASN A 89 -8.50 4.89 -5.68
C ASN A 89 -8.51 6.26 -5.01
N ALA A 90 -7.73 6.40 -3.93
CA ALA A 90 -7.47 7.66 -3.25
C ALA A 90 -5.99 7.67 -2.85
N PRO A 91 -5.10 8.20 -3.70
CA PRO A 91 -3.66 8.16 -3.45
C PRO A 91 -3.25 9.14 -2.35
N SER A 92 -1.96 9.13 -2.01
CA SER A 92 -1.41 10.06 -1.03
C SER A 92 -1.68 11.52 -1.45
N PRO A 93 -2.12 12.39 -0.52
CA PRO A 93 -2.17 12.17 0.92
C PRO A 93 -3.59 11.93 1.46
N ALA A 94 -4.24 10.83 1.05
CA ALA A 94 -5.62 10.50 1.44
C ALA A 94 -5.92 10.60 2.94
N ALA A 95 -5.00 10.18 3.81
CA ALA A 95 -5.20 10.26 5.25
C ALA A 95 -5.24 11.71 5.76
N THR A 96 -4.30 12.56 5.33
CA THR A 96 -4.23 13.96 5.80
C THR A 96 -5.30 14.83 5.15
N ALA A 97 -5.72 14.54 3.92
CA ALA A 97 -6.77 15.25 3.20
C ALA A 97 -8.17 14.62 3.36
N SER A 98 -8.34 13.67 4.28
CA SER A 98 -9.54 12.82 4.41
C SER A 98 -10.84 13.61 4.56
N ILE A 99 -10.84 14.70 5.34
CA ILE A 99 -12.04 15.56 5.53
C ILE A 99 -12.42 16.27 4.22
N SER A 100 -11.45 16.83 3.50
CA SER A 100 -11.71 17.52 2.23
C SER A 100 -12.22 16.54 1.17
N ILE A 101 -11.64 15.34 1.12
CA ILE A 101 -12.07 14.26 0.23
C ILE A 101 -13.51 13.82 0.59
N GLY A 102 -13.78 13.62 1.88
CA GLY A 102 -15.11 13.26 2.38
C GLY A 102 -16.18 14.29 2.01
N ASN A 103 -15.90 15.58 2.20
CA ASN A 103 -16.80 16.66 1.80
C ASN A 103 -17.10 16.65 0.30
N ARG A 104 -16.08 16.40 -0.52
CA ARG A 104 -16.27 16.29 -1.98
C ARG A 104 -17.15 15.10 -2.34
N ILE A 105 -16.93 13.94 -1.73
CA ILE A 105 -17.75 12.75 -1.94
C ILE A 105 -19.20 13.00 -1.51
N ALA A 106 -19.42 13.60 -0.33
CA ALA A 106 -20.75 13.94 0.16
C ALA A 106 -21.51 14.85 -0.82
N GLN A 107 -20.85 15.89 -1.35
CA GLN A 107 -21.45 16.77 -2.37
C GLN A 107 -21.82 16.01 -3.66
N MET A 108 -20.99 15.07 -4.10
CA MET A 108 -21.29 14.22 -5.26
C MET A 108 -22.54 13.36 -5.01
N VAL A 109 -22.63 12.76 -3.82
CA VAL A 109 -23.78 11.94 -3.41
C VAL A 109 -25.07 12.76 -3.37
N MET A 110 -25.07 13.93 -2.72
CA MET A 110 -26.24 14.81 -2.64
C MET A 110 -26.76 15.18 -4.03
N LYS A 111 -25.88 15.66 -4.90
CA LYS A 111 -26.23 16.04 -6.28
C LYS A 111 -26.79 14.87 -7.09
N LYS A 112 -26.33 13.64 -6.83
CA LYS A 112 -26.78 12.45 -7.55
C LYS A 112 -28.17 12.02 -7.09
N PHE A 113 -28.42 12.05 -5.79
CA PHE A 113 -29.66 11.55 -5.22
C PHE A 113 -30.80 12.57 -5.28
N GLU A 114 -30.51 13.87 -5.31
CA GLU A 114 -31.50 14.92 -5.59
C GLU A 114 -32.07 14.85 -7.02
N LYS A 115 -31.35 14.26 -7.97
CA LYS A 115 -31.78 14.14 -9.38
C LYS A 115 -32.59 12.88 -9.69
N GLU A 116 -32.67 11.94 -8.75
CA GLU A 116 -33.40 10.67 -8.91
C GLU A 116 -34.76 10.67 -8.16
N VAL A 117 -35.09 11.78 -7.47
CA VAL A 117 -36.40 12.07 -6.84
C VAL A 117 -37.21 12.97 -7.76
#